data_AF-D5QI31-F1
#
_entry.id   AF-D5QI31-F1
#
_cell.length_a   1.000
_cell.length_b   1.000
_cell.length_c   1.000
_cell.angle_alpha   90.00
_cell.angle_beta   90.00
_cell.angle_gamma   90.00
#
_symmetry.space_group_name_H-M   'P 1'
#
loop_
_entity.id
_entity.type
_entity.pdbx_description
1 polymer ?
#
loop_
_entity_poly.entity_id
_entity_poly.type
_entity_poly.pdbx_seq_one_letter_code
_entity_poly.pdbx_strand_id
1 'polypeptide(L)'
;MMRETHCTRAAWHLTHSRPEMLVDYFNPWTPMSRQVSMLTHRFSVVAALCEQVGADDELVVLRNALAFHLLRAATWWRIDFAAPRVAGMPTTRFMAHIHAHIDRVAEDESLFDVLTWQHHMRRGDMSHVMVLGTDPLCRGGTSILYGLDGQRRFRFALREDGAGRGVAWNATAHGDFVSTCLDARARHSMVETRNEALGEWEDARIEHARAAKYHMLHFRQDTSRPVIDRYIEVLGEMTRCRSRFGRFEFGNILNHIAFLLVRAAHERQVSVASVLREGTAQPINLRVANSIKKRARAYVAHGVDPLLQDGLDTMLDSVVSGYSLSGQVQESE
;
A
#
# COMPACT_ATOMS: atom_id res chain seq x y z
N MET A 1 34.25 -9.41 13.35
CA MET A 1 32.89 -9.31 13.92
C MET A 1 32.01 -8.24 13.29
N MET A 2 32.18 -6.93 13.54
CA MET A 2 31.24 -5.91 13.03
C MET A 2 31.21 -5.83 11.48
N ARG A 3 32.37 -5.91 10.83
CA ARG A 3 32.48 -5.88 9.35
C ARG A 3 31.88 -7.11 8.66
N GLU A 4 31.97 -8.28 9.31
CA GLU A 4 31.40 -9.54 8.80
C GLU A 4 29.87 -9.54 8.88
N THR A 5 29.29 -9.08 10.00
CA THR A 5 27.83 -8.98 10.14
C THR A 5 27.22 -7.96 9.17
N HIS A 6 27.94 -6.86 8.87
CA HIS A 6 27.53 -5.90 7.84
C HIS A 6 27.60 -6.49 6.42
N CYS A 7 28.66 -7.23 6.08
CA CYS A 7 28.78 -7.90 4.79
C CYS A 7 27.67 -8.94 4.56
N THR A 8 27.35 -9.74 5.58
CA THR A 8 26.22 -10.70 5.52
C THR A 8 24.87 -9.99 5.34
N ARG A 9 24.67 -8.85 6.01
CA ARG A 9 23.43 -8.07 5.89
C ARG A 9 23.28 -7.41 4.52
N ALA A 10 24.35 -6.83 3.99
CA ALA A 10 24.38 -6.25 2.64
C ALA A 10 24.01 -7.28 1.57
N ALA A 11 24.70 -8.43 1.57
CA ALA A 11 24.45 -9.53 0.63
C ALA A 11 23.01 -10.05 0.70
N TRP A 12 22.45 -10.13 1.92
CA TRP A 12 21.05 -10.49 2.11
C TRP A 12 20.10 -9.51 1.39
N HIS A 13 20.32 -8.19 1.53
CA HIS A 13 19.46 -7.19 0.88
C HIS A 13 19.56 -7.20 -0.64
N LEU A 14 20.76 -7.39 -1.20
CA LEU A 14 20.98 -7.52 -2.65
C LEU A 14 20.18 -8.67 -3.28
N THR A 15 19.91 -9.71 -2.48
CA THR A 15 19.16 -10.89 -2.92
C THR A 15 17.65 -10.77 -2.66
N HIS A 16 17.21 -10.09 -1.58
CA HIS A 16 15.81 -10.17 -1.11
C HIS A 16 15.06 -8.85 -1.14
N SER A 17 15.71 -7.73 -1.44
CA SER A 17 15.10 -6.39 -1.40
C SER A 17 14.92 -5.77 -2.78
N ARG A 18 15.07 -6.54 -3.86
CA ARG A 18 14.83 -6.05 -5.22
C ARG A 18 13.33 -5.74 -5.41
N PRO A 19 12.96 -4.64 -6.09
CA PRO A 19 11.57 -4.20 -6.15
C PRO A 19 10.58 -5.25 -6.66
N GLU A 20 10.99 -6.11 -7.59
CA GLU A 20 10.15 -7.17 -8.18
C GLU A 20 9.75 -8.25 -7.16
N MET A 21 10.50 -8.37 -6.05
CA MET A 21 10.17 -9.25 -4.94
C MET A 21 9.25 -8.59 -3.90
N LEU A 22 9.15 -7.26 -3.91
CA LEU A 22 8.45 -6.50 -2.90
C LEU A 22 7.05 -6.07 -3.35
N VAL A 23 6.85 -5.94 -4.66
CA VAL A 23 5.67 -5.31 -5.24
C VAL A 23 5.12 -6.11 -6.41
N ASP A 24 3.82 -6.36 -6.36
CA ASP A 24 3.02 -6.90 -7.45
C ASP A 24 2.02 -5.82 -7.89
N TYR A 25 2.45 -4.99 -8.84
CA TYR A 25 1.69 -3.85 -9.34
C TYR A 25 0.38 -4.24 -10.05
N PHE A 26 0.29 -5.47 -10.59
CA PHE A 26 -0.87 -5.90 -11.38
C PHE A 26 -1.87 -6.75 -10.59
N ASN A 27 -1.63 -6.94 -9.29
CA ASN A 27 -2.49 -7.73 -8.43
C ASN A 27 -3.18 -6.87 -7.35
N PRO A 28 -4.47 -6.53 -7.53
CA PRO A 28 -5.20 -5.71 -6.57
C PRO A 28 -5.50 -6.46 -5.25
N TRP A 29 -5.31 -7.79 -5.20
CA TRP A 29 -5.52 -8.59 -4.00
C TRP A 29 -4.31 -8.65 -3.06
N THR A 30 -3.19 -8.05 -3.44
CA THR A 30 -2.05 -7.90 -2.54
C THR A 30 -2.25 -6.62 -1.73
N PRO A 31 -2.30 -6.67 -0.37
CA PRO A 31 -2.55 -5.49 0.43
C PRO A 31 -1.54 -4.38 0.13
N MET A 32 -2.03 -3.21 -0.29
CA MET A 32 -1.20 -2.05 -0.58
C MET A 32 -0.27 -1.71 0.60
N SER A 33 -0.78 -1.76 1.83
CA SER A 33 0.00 -1.44 3.04
C SER A 33 1.24 -2.33 3.18
N ARG A 34 1.15 -3.61 2.81
CA ARG A 34 2.27 -4.55 2.90
C ARG A 34 3.36 -4.17 1.90
N GLN A 35 2.98 -3.95 0.65
CA GLN A 35 3.91 -3.62 -0.44
C GLN A 35 4.63 -2.29 -0.14
N VAL A 36 3.87 -1.30 0.31
CA VAL A 36 4.38 0.01 0.70
C VAL A 36 5.25 -0.07 1.95
N SER A 37 4.88 -0.86 2.94
CA SER A 37 5.70 -1.10 4.14
C SER A 37 7.02 -1.77 3.79
N MET A 38 7.00 -2.79 2.92
CA MET A 38 8.20 -3.46 2.41
C MET A 38 9.11 -2.46 1.70
N LEU A 39 8.61 -1.72 0.69
CA LEU A 39 9.41 -0.71 -0.01
C LEU A 39 10.03 0.32 0.94
N THR A 40 9.22 0.88 1.85
CA THR A 40 9.66 1.95 2.77
C THR A 40 10.74 1.46 3.72
N HIS A 41 10.53 0.28 4.30
CA HIS A 41 11.49 -0.31 5.23
C HIS A 41 12.77 -0.75 4.51
N ARG A 42 12.66 -1.42 3.36
CA ARG A 42 13.83 -1.83 2.56
C ARG A 42 14.66 -0.65 2.12
N PHE A 43 14.01 0.40 1.62
CA PHE A 43 14.68 1.64 1.24
C PHE A 43 15.46 2.22 2.43
N SER A 44 14.80 2.34 3.59
CA SER A 44 15.43 2.94 4.78
C SER A 44 16.65 2.15 5.25
N VAL A 45 16.56 0.82 5.27
CA VAL A 45 17.68 -0.04 5.67
C VAL A 45 18.83 0.00 4.66
N VAL A 46 18.53 -0.11 3.37
CA VAL A 46 19.55 -0.08 2.31
C VAL A 46 20.20 1.30 2.22
N ALA A 47 19.44 2.38 2.37
CA ALA A 47 19.97 3.74 2.44
C ALA A 47 20.95 3.88 3.62
N ALA A 48 20.60 3.39 4.81
CA ALA A 48 21.49 3.41 5.97
C ALA A 48 22.77 2.57 5.77
N LEU A 49 22.70 1.45 5.04
CA LEU A 49 23.88 0.67 4.67
C LEU A 49 24.79 1.42 3.69
N CYS A 50 24.23 2.20 2.76
CA CYS A 50 25.00 3.00 1.80
C CYS A 50 25.73 4.19 2.44
N GLU A 51 25.33 4.66 3.62
CA GLU A 51 26.04 5.74 4.32
C GLU A 51 27.31 5.24 5.04
N GLN A 52 27.56 3.93 5.05
CA GLN A 52 28.77 3.35 5.63
C GLN A 52 29.97 3.49 4.69
N VAL A 53 31.18 3.64 5.24
CA VAL A 53 32.41 3.86 4.46
C VAL A 53 32.66 2.66 3.53
N GLY A 54 32.77 2.93 2.23
CA GLY A 54 33.01 1.91 1.19
C GLY A 54 31.75 1.22 0.69
N ALA A 55 30.67 1.98 0.49
CA ALA A 55 29.41 1.47 -0.04
C ALA A 55 29.60 0.74 -1.38
N ASP A 56 29.07 -0.48 -1.43
CA ASP A 56 29.03 -1.31 -2.63
C ASP A 56 28.17 -0.64 -3.71
N ASP A 57 28.67 -0.61 -4.95
CA ASP A 57 27.94 -0.05 -6.09
C ASP A 57 26.60 -0.75 -6.31
N GLU A 58 26.52 -2.06 -6.05
CA GLU A 58 25.25 -2.81 -6.17
C GLU A 58 24.21 -2.35 -5.14
N LEU A 59 24.65 -2.01 -3.91
CA LEU A 59 23.76 -1.45 -2.88
C LEU A 59 23.26 -0.07 -3.27
N VAL A 60 24.13 0.75 -3.88
CA VAL A 60 23.76 2.08 -4.37
C VAL A 60 22.72 1.96 -5.48
N VAL A 61 22.89 1.03 -6.42
CA VAL A 61 21.90 0.73 -7.46
C VAL A 61 20.58 0.29 -6.84
N LEU A 62 20.61 -0.64 -5.88
CA LEU A 62 19.41 -1.12 -5.18
C LEU A 62 18.67 0.01 -4.45
N ARG A 63 19.38 0.88 -3.73
CA ARG A 63 18.80 2.05 -3.04
C ARG A 63 18.05 2.94 -4.02
N ASN A 64 18.67 3.23 -5.16
CA ASN A 64 18.12 4.11 -6.18
C ASN A 64 16.86 3.50 -6.82
N ALA A 65 16.89 2.19 -7.12
CA ALA A 65 15.71 1.46 -7.60
C ALA A 65 14.56 1.48 -6.59
N LEU A 66 14.85 1.23 -5.30
CA LEU A 66 13.84 1.31 -4.23
C LEU A 66 13.22 2.70 -4.11
N ALA A 67 14.02 3.77 -4.28
CA ALA A 67 13.50 5.14 -4.29
C ALA A 67 12.53 5.38 -5.44
N PHE A 68 12.87 4.93 -6.66
CA PHE A 68 11.99 5.03 -7.82
C PHE A 68 10.68 4.26 -7.58
N HIS A 69 10.78 3.04 -7.05
CA HIS A 69 9.60 2.21 -6.79
C HIS A 69 8.69 2.75 -5.69
N LEU A 70 9.22 3.50 -4.71
CA LEU A 70 8.40 4.26 -3.75
C LEU A 70 7.55 5.34 -4.44
N LEU A 71 8.12 6.09 -5.39
CA LEU A 71 7.38 7.07 -6.19
C LEU A 71 6.34 6.38 -7.10
N ARG A 72 6.74 5.28 -7.75
CA ARG A 72 5.86 4.47 -8.60
C ARG A 72 4.67 3.94 -7.81
N ALA A 73 4.92 3.35 -6.63
CA ALA A 73 3.91 2.88 -5.69
C ALA A 73 2.92 3.97 -5.28
N ALA A 74 3.43 5.16 -4.92
CA ALA A 74 2.59 6.29 -4.56
C ALA A 74 1.62 6.67 -5.67
N THR A 75 2.07 6.66 -6.93
CA THR A 75 1.17 6.89 -8.07
C THR A 75 0.19 5.73 -8.25
N TRP A 76 0.69 4.50 -8.20
CA TRP A 76 -0.10 3.29 -8.49
C TRP A 76 -1.34 3.15 -7.61
N TRP A 77 -1.21 3.49 -6.33
CA TRP A 77 -2.29 3.41 -5.34
C TRP A 77 -2.79 4.79 -4.89
N ARG A 78 -2.37 5.86 -5.58
CA ARG A 78 -2.77 7.25 -5.31
C ARG A 78 -2.59 7.64 -3.83
N ILE A 79 -1.41 7.35 -3.30
CA ILE A 79 -1.01 7.68 -1.93
C ILE A 79 -0.43 9.09 -1.91
N ASP A 80 -0.81 9.90 -0.92
CA ASP A 80 -0.14 11.18 -0.68
C ASP A 80 1.27 10.95 -0.15
N PHE A 81 2.25 11.13 -1.04
CA PHE A 81 3.66 10.85 -0.77
C PHE A 81 4.44 12.13 -0.46
N ALA A 82 5.13 12.12 0.67
CA ALA A 82 6.09 13.15 1.04
C ALA A 82 7.39 12.48 1.48
N ALA A 83 8.48 12.70 0.72
CA ALA A 83 9.77 12.07 0.97
C ALA A 83 10.29 12.26 2.40
N PRO A 84 10.19 13.44 3.06
CA PRO A 84 10.62 13.57 4.45
C PRO A 84 9.90 12.63 5.42
N ARG A 85 8.63 12.32 5.15
CA ARG A 85 7.83 11.45 6.01
C ARG A 85 8.01 9.98 5.68
N VAL A 86 8.05 9.63 4.40
CA VAL A 86 8.11 8.22 3.95
C VAL A 86 9.55 7.72 3.94
N ALA A 87 10.45 8.49 3.33
CA ALA A 87 11.85 8.13 3.12
C ALA A 87 12.80 8.68 4.21
N GLY A 88 12.29 9.49 5.15
CA GLY A 88 13.11 10.06 6.23
C GLY A 88 14.18 11.05 5.77
N MET A 89 14.03 11.63 4.57
CA MET A 89 15.04 12.52 3.99
C MET A 89 14.43 13.67 3.18
N PRO A 90 15.17 14.77 2.96
CA PRO A 90 14.70 15.88 2.13
C PRO A 90 14.32 15.42 0.72
N THR A 91 13.27 16.01 0.16
CA THR A 91 12.77 15.68 -1.19
C THR A 91 13.86 15.80 -2.25
N THR A 92 14.74 16.80 -2.17
CA THR A 92 15.84 16.98 -3.12
C THR A 92 16.80 15.79 -3.13
N ARG A 93 17.18 15.28 -1.96
CA ARG A 93 18.05 14.09 -1.82
C ARG A 93 17.34 12.83 -2.32
N PHE A 94 16.06 12.68 -2.00
CA PHE A 94 15.26 11.55 -2.47
C PHE A 94 15.16 11.54 -4.00
N MET A 95 14.88 12.68 -4.63
CA MET A 95 14.82 12.80 -6.09
C MET A 95 16.18 12.52 -6.76
N ALA A 96 17.30 12.88 -6.12
CA ALA A 96 18.63 12.55 -6.65
C ALA A 96 18.85 11.04 -6.77
N HIS A 97 18.32 10.23 -5.84
CA HIS A 97 18.35 8.77 -5.95
C HIS A 97 17.52 8.26 -7.13
N ILE A 98 16.38 8.88 -7.41
CA ILE A 98 15.53 8.52 -8.54
C ILE A 98 16.21 8.87 -9.86
N HIS A 99 16.80 10.07 -9.99
CA HIS A 99 17.55 10.47 -11.18
C HIS A 99 18.70 9.48 -11.48
N ALA A 100 19.48 9.13 -10.45
CA ALA A 100 20.56 8.16 -10.59
C ALA A 100 20.10 6.72 -10.97
N HIS A 101 18.82 6.39 -10.77
CA HIS A 101 18.21 5.14 -11.24
C HIS A 101 17.83 5.23 -12.72
N ILE A 102 17.06 6.27 -13.08
CA ILE A 102 16.55 6.41 -14.45
C ILE A 102 17.65 6.66 -15.48
N ASP A 103 18.78 7.26 -15.07
CA ASP A 103 19.98 7.39 -15.90
C ASP A 103 20.55 6.02 -16.34
N ARG A 104 20.19 4.94 -15.65
CA ARG A 104 20.63 3.56 -15.94
C ARG A 104 19.54 2.68 -16.54
N VAL A 105 18.26 3.03 -16.38
CA VAL A 105 17.11 2.18 -16.72
C VAL A 105 16.12 2.96 -17.59
N ALA A 106 16.31 2.87 -18.91
CA ALA A 106 15.55 3.64 -19.91
C ALA A 106 14.01 3.40 -19.85
N GLU A 107 13.58 2.19 -19.50
CA GLU A 107 12.16 1.87 -19.33
C GLU A 107 11.53 2.69 -18.19
N ASP A 108 12.25 2.82 -17.08
CA ASP A 108 11.80 3.57 -15.92
C ASP A 108 11.98 5.08 -16.10
N GLU A 109 12.94 5.53 -16.93
CA GLU A 109 13.03 6.92 -17.38
C GLU A 109 11.76 7.36 -18.10
N SER A 110 11.27 6.53 -19.02
CA SER A 110 10.03 6.80 -19.75
C SER A 110 8.85 6.91 -18.79
N LEU A 111 8.71 5.97 -17.85
CA LEU A 111 7.66 6.03 -16.84
C LEU A 111 7.80 7.27 -15.95
N PHE A 112 9.01 7.60 -15.52
CA PHE A 112 9.28 8.78 -14.72
C PHE A 112 8.88 10.08 -15.45
N ASP A 113 9.16 10.19 -16.75
CA ASP A 113 8.70 11.31 -17.57
C ASP A 113 7.18 11.44 -17.53
N VAL A 114 6.44 10.34 -17.75
CA VAL A 114 4.97 10.35 -17.67
C VAL A 114 4.46 10.82 -16.31
N LEU A 115 5.11 10.38 -15.23
CA LEU A 115 4.72 10.70 -13.85
C LEU A 115 5.04 12.15 -13.44
N THR A 116 6.02 12.79 -14.09
CA THR A 116 6.56 14.08 -13.68
C THR A 116 6.38 15.17 -14.74
N TRP A 117 7.23 15.17 -15.76
CA TRP A 117 7.41 16.28 -16.70
C TRP A 117 6.53 16.18 -17.95
N GLN A 118 6.27 14.96 -18.43
CA GLN A 118 5.44 14.65 -19.59
C GLN A 118 5.99 15.26 -20.88
N HIS A 119 7.31 15.23 -21.10
CA HIS A 119 7.94 15.81 -22.29
C HIS A 119 7.40 15.20 -23.60
N HIS A 120 7.04 13.91 -23.57
CA HIS A 120 6.67 13.15 -24.77
C HIS A 120 5.17 12.85 -24.88
N MET A 121 4.37 13.19 -23.87
CA MET A 121 2.95 12.85 -23.81
C MET A 121 2.03 14.07 -23.85
N ARG A 122 1.11 14.08 -24.81
CA ARG A 122 0.09 15.13 -24.91
C ARG A 122 -1.07 14.83 -23.97
N ARG A 123 -1.47 15.84 -23.17
CA ARG A 123 -2.63 15.73 -22.27
C ARG A 123 -3.92 15.53 -23.05
N GLY A 124 -4.65 14.47 -22.73
CA GLY A 124 -5.96 14.17 -23.32
C GLY A 124 -5.93 13.53 -24.70
N ASP A 125 -4.74 13.24 -25.23
CA ASP A 125 -4.58 12.54 -26.52
C ASP A 125 -4.57 11.02 -26.30
N MET A 126 -5.59 10.33 -26.80
CA MET A 126 -5.75 8.87 -26.65
C MET A 126 -4.75 8.06 -27.48
N SER A 127 -4.01 8.70 -28.39
CA SER A 127 -2.88 8.08 -29.09
C SER A 127 -1.59 8.12 -28.27
N HIS A 128 -1.56 8.92 -27.19
CA HIS A 128 -0.45 8.99 -26.24
C HIS A 128 -0.83 8.27 -24.95
N VAL A 129 -0.66 6.94 -24.93
CA VAL A 129 -0.79 6.11 -23.74
C VAL A 129 0.43 5.19 -23.63
N MET A 130 1.20 5.32 -22.56
CA MET A 130 2.30 4.42 -22.26
C MET A 130 1.73 3.06 -21.85
N VAL A 131 2.11 2.00 -22.56
CA VAL A 131 1.72 0.63 -22.21
C VAL A 131 2.51 0.19 -20.97
N LEU A 132 1.80 -0.27 -19.95
CA LEU A 132 2.39 -0.74 -18.69
C LEU A 132 2.58 -2.25 -18.66
N GLY A 133 1.69 -3.00 -19.33
CA GLY A 133 1.70 -4.46 -19.33
C GLY A 133 0.31 -5.04 -19.53
N THR A 134 0.23 -6.37 -19.49
CA THR A 134 -1.02 -7.14 -19.61
C THR A 134 -1.46 -7.70 -18.27
N ASP A 135 -2.76 -7.85 -18.05
CA ASP A 135 -3.28 -8.49 -16.84
C ASP A 135 -2.80 -9.95 -16.77
N PRO A 136 -2.03 -10.34 -15.73
CA PRO A 136 -1.48 -11.69 -15.62
C PRO A 136 -2.52 -12.75 -15.24
N LEU A 137 -3.71 -12.33 -14.78
CA LEU A 137 -4.79 -13.23 -14.34
C LEU A 137 -5.88 -13.42 -15.41
N CYS A 138 -5.80 -12.69 -16.53
CA CYS A 138 -6.73 -12.86 -17.64
C CYS A 138 -6.60 -14.24 -18.29
N ARG A 139 -7.75 -14.83 -18.60
CA ARG A 139 -7.89 -16.08 -19.37
C ARG A 139 -9.03 -15.88 -20.37
N GLY A 140 -8.93 -16.47 -21.55
CA GLY A 140 -9.98 -16.36 -22.58
C GLY A 140 -9.41 -15.99 -23.95
N GLY A 141 -10.29 -15.57 -24.86
CA GLY A 141 -9.91 -15.12 -26.21
C GLY A 141 -9.48 -13.65 -26.28
N THR A 142 -9.73 -12.90 -25.20
CA THR A 142 -9.29 -11.51 -25.04
C THR A 142 -8.35 -11.33 -23.85
N SER A 143 -7.36 -10.46 -24.03
CA SER A 143 -6.42 -10.00 -23.01
C SER A 143 -6.74 -8.56 -22.58
N ILE A 144 -6.46 -8.23 -21.31
CA ILE A 144 -6.50 -6.85 -20.82
C ILE A 144 -5.09 -6.25 -20.94
N LEU A 145 -5.00 -5.10 -21.61
CA LEU A 145 -3.80 -4.26 -21.63
C LEU A 145 -4.01 -3.06 -20.71
N TYR A 146 -3.02 -2.72 -19.90
CA TYR A 146 -3.02 -1.53 -19.06
C TYR A 146 -2.10 -0.45 -19.61
N GLY A 147 -2.49 0.81 -19.41
CA GLY A 147 -1.70 1.96 -19.84
C GLY A 147 -1.85 3.16 -18.93
N LEU A 148 -0.93 4.11 -19.06
CA LEU A 148 -0.94 5.39 -18.37
C LEU A 148 -0.96 6.51 -19.42
N ASP A 149 -1.95 7.39 -19.34
CA ASP A 149 -2.10 8.47 -20.31
C ASP A 149 -1.30 9.73 -19.93
N GLY A 150 -1.26 10.70 -20.85
CA GLY A 150 -0.62 12.00 -20.65
C GLY A 150 -1.25 12.86 -19.54
N GLN A 151 -2.29 12.41 -18.84
CA GLN A 151 -2.84 13.04 -17.64
C GLN A 151 -2.54 12.25 -16.37
N ARG A 152 -1.63 11.26 -16.44
CA ARG A 152 -1.30 10.34 -15.33
C ARG A 152 -2.50 9.54 -14.87
N ARG A 153 -3.44 9.27 -15.78
CA ARG A 153 -4.60 8.44 -15.50
C ARG A 153 -4.42 7.07 -16.11
N PHE A 154 -4.74 6.07 -15.31
CA PHE A 154 -4.68 4.68 -15.72
C PHE A 154 -5.85 4.38 -16.67
N ARG A 155 -5.55 3.61 -17.70
CA ARG A 155 -6.48 3.16 -18.74
C ARG A 155 -6.30 1.68 -18.99
N PHE A 156 -7.30 1.09 -19.61
CA PHE A 156 -7.20 -0.27 -20.12
C PHE A 156 -7.73 -0.38 -21.55
N ALA A 157 -7.34 -1.43 -22.24
CA ALA A 157 -7.91 -1.87 -23.51
C ALA A 157 -8.18 -3.38 -23.43
N LEU A 158 -9.23 -3.84 -24.11
CA LEU A 158 -9.42 -5.25 -24.38
C LEU A 158 -8.83 -5.55 -25.75
N ARG A 159 -7.98 -6.57 -25.84
CA ARG A 159 -7.32 -6.97 -27.08
C ARG A 159 -7.63 -8.43 -27.36
N GLU A 160 -8.28 -8.69 -28.49
CA GLU A 160 -8.45 -10.04 -29.01
C GLU A 160 -7.09 -10.63 -29.42
N ASP A 161 -6.90 -11.91 -29.12
CA ASP A 161 -5.68 -12.61 -29.49
C ASP A 161 -5.60 -12.74 -31.02
N GLY A 162 -4.49 -12.29 -31.61
CA GLY A 162 -4.27 -12.29 -33.06
C GLY A 162 -4.86 -11.10 -33.83
N ALA A 163 -5.55 -10.17 -33.17
CA ALA A 163 -6.02 -8.95 -33.80
C ALA A 163 -4.84 -8.01 -34.18
N GLY A 164 -4.93 -7.39 -35.37
CA GLY A 164 -3.92 -6.47 -35.91
C GLY A 164 -3.65 -5.24 -35.03
N ARG A 165 -2.54 -4.54 -35.35
CA ARG A 165 -1.74 -3.58 -34.54
C ARG A 165 -2.44 -2.37 -33.85
N GLY A 166 -3.76 -2.26 -33.81
CA GLY A 166 -4.46 -1.13 -33.17
C GLY A 166 -4.94 -1.43 -31.75
N VAL A 167 -4.48 -0.67 -30.76
CA VAL A 167 -5.04 -0.72 -29.39
C VAL A 167 -6.12 0.35 -29.25
N ALA A 168 -7.37 -0.08 -29.01
CA ALA A 168 -8.48 0.81 -28.70
C ALA A 168 -8.60 0.99 -27.18
N TRP A 169 -8.00 2.07 -26.66
CA TRP A 169 -8.08 2.40 -25.23
C TRP A 169 -9.49 2.79 -24.81
N ASN A 170 -9.89 2.34 -23.62
CA ASN A 170 -11.16 2.74 -23.01
C ASN A 170 -11.19 4.25 -22.77
N ALA A 171 -12.35 4.86 -23.03
CA ALA A 171 -12.58 6.28 -22.79
C ALA A 171 -12.49 6.64 -21.30
N THR A 172 -12.92 5.75 -20.41
CA THR A 172 -12.85 5.94 -18.95
C THR A 172 -11.40 5.80 -18.48
N ALA A 173 -10.96 6.77 -17.67
CA ALA A 173 -9.63 6.80 -17.07
C ALA A 173 -9.74 6.98 -15.56
N HIS A 174 -8.83 6.37 -14.82
CA HIS A 174 -8.88 6.33 -13.35
C HIS A 174 -7.62 6.92 -12.72
N GLY A 175 -7.75 7.41 -11.48
CA GLY A 175 -6.65 8.05 -10.76
C GLY A 175 -5.67 7.07 -10.07
N ASP A 176 -5.99 5.78 -10.08
CA ASP A 176 -5.21 4.71 -9.50
C ASP A 176 -5.39 3.42 -10.33
N PHE A 177 -4.47 2.48 -10.15
CA PHE A 177 -4.46 1.24 -10.91
C PHE A 177 -5.61 0.30 -10.51
N VAL A 178 -5.97 0.24 -9.22
CA VAL A 178 -6.98 -0.71 -8.72
C VAL A 178 -8.34 -0.43 -9.34
N SER A 179 -8.75 0.84 -9.36
CA SER A 179 -9.95 1.32 -10.07
C SER A 179 -9.97 0.87 -11.54
N THR A 180 -8.83 1.01 -12.23
CA THR A 180 -8.68 0.58 -13.63
C THR A 180 -8.78 -0.93 -13.77
N CYS A 181 -8.12 -1.69 -12.89
CA CYS A 181 -8.10 -3.14 -12.91
C CYS A 181 -9.50 -3.72 -12.67
N LEU A 182 -10.25 -3.19 -11.70
CA LEU A 182 -11.62 -3.60 -11.43
C LEU A 182 -12.56 -3.31 -12.61
N ASP A 183 -12.47 -2.11 -13.21
CA ASP A 183 -13.27 -1.75 -14.40
C ASP A 183 -12.90 -2.62 -15.61
N ALA A 184 -11.61 -2.87 -15.82
CA ALA A 184 -11.11 -3.71 -16.90
C ALA A 184 -11.62 -5.15 -16.78
N ARG A 185 -11.54 -5.74 -15.58
CA ARG A 185 -12.00 -7.10 -15.30
C ARG A 185 -13.52 -7.23 -15.38
N ALA A 186 -14.26 -6.19 -14.97
CA ALA A 186 -15.71 -6.14 -15.17
C ALA A 186 -16.06 -6.25 -16.66
N ARG A 187 -15.42 -5.43 -17.50
CA ARG A 187 -15.66 -5.42 -18.95
C ARG A 187 -15.18 -6.69 -19.63
N HIS A 188 -14.01 -7.21 -19.25
CA HIS A 188 -13.49 -8.47 -19.76
C HIS A 188 -14.43 -9.62 -19.45
N SER A 189 -14.94 -9.72 -18.22
CA SER A 189 -15.92 -10.73 -17.83
C SER A 189 -17.20 -10.66 -18.67
N MET A 190 -17.69 -9.46 -19.01
CA MET A 190 -18.86 -9.30 -19.88
C MET A 190 -18.61 -9.84 -21.29
N VAL A 191 -17.42 -9.58 -21.84
CA VAL A 191 -17.03 -10.02 -23.19
C VAL A 191 -16.88 -11.54 -23.25
N GLU A 192 -16.19 -12.14 -22.29
CA GLU A 192 -15.89 -13.58 -22.29
C GLU A 192 -17.09 -14.45 -21.91
N THR A 193 -17.84 -14.08 -20.87
CA THR A 193 -18.85 -14.98 -20.29
C THR A 193 -20.28 -14.68 -20.72
N ARG A 194 -20.54 -13.50 -21.32
CA ARG A 194 -21.89 -12.97 -21.59
C ARG A 194 -22.84 -13.01 -20.37
N ASN A 195 -22.30 -13.13 -19.16
CA ASN A 195 -23.03 -13.44 -17.94
C ASN A 195 -23.03 -12.25 -16.95
N GLU A 196 -24.07 -12.17 -16.12
CA GLU A 196 -24.42 -11.02 -15.25
C GLU A 196 -23.56 -10.87 -13.98
N ALA A 197 -22.35 -11.46 -13.92
CA ALA A 197 -21.43 -11.27 -12.78
C ALA A 197 -20.94 -9.81 -12.61
N LEU A 198 -21.45 -8.89 -13.43
CA LEU A 198 -21.41 -7.43 -13.30
C LEU A 198 -21.66 -6.93 -11.88
N GLY A 199 -22.61 -7.52 -11.14
CA GLY A 199 -22.98 -7.06 -9.80
C GLY A 199 -21.80 -7.04 -8.81
N GLU A 200 -21.00 -8.11 -8.78
CA GLU A 200 -19.84 -8.22 -7.88
C GLU A 200 -18.75 -7.19 -8.23
N TRP A 201 -18.49 -6.99 -9.52
CA TRP A 201 -17.47 -6.05 -9.98
C TRP A 201 -17.89 -4.58 -9.79
N GLU A 202 -19.17 -4.28 -9.99
CA GLU A 202 -19.70 -2.94 -9.75
C GLU A 202 -19.67 -2.60 -8.27
N ASP A 203 -20.11 -3.53 -7.40
CA ASP A 203 -20.00 -3.38 -5.95
C ASP A 203 -18.53 -3.16 -5.54
N ALA A 204 -17.59 -3.93 -6.09
CA ALA A 204 -16.16 -3.79 -5.82
C ALA A 204 -15.61 -2.41 -6.20
N ARG A 205 -16.00 -1.86 -7.36
CA ARG A 205 -15.59 -0.53 -7.82
C ARG A 205 -16.12 0.58 -6.91
N ILE A 206 -17.40 0.51 -6.58
CA ILE A 206 -18.07 1.46 -5.70
C ILE A 206 -17.44 1.44 -4.30
N GLU A 207 -17.15 0.25 -3.78
CA GLU A 207 -16.47 0.06 -2.50
C GLU A 207 -15.04 0.60 -2.53
N HIS A 208 -14.29 0.31 -3.58
CA HIS A 208 -12.93 0.83 -3.74
C HIS A 208 -12.88 2.36 -3.82
N ALA A 209 -13.82 2.99 -4.54
CA ALA A 209 -13.91 4.44 -4.60
C ALA A 209 -14.10 5.07 -3.20
N ARG A 210 -14.84 4.40 -2.30
CA ARG A 210 -14.95 4.82 -0.89
C ARG A 210 -13.68 4.53 -0.10
N ALA A 211 -12.99 3.41 -0.38
CA ALA A 211 -11.75 3.03 0.28
C ALA A 211 -10.57 3.95 -0.09
N ALA A 212 -10.55 4.51 -1.30
CA ALA A 212 -9.45 5.30 -1.86
C ALA A 212 -9.00 6.47 -0.96
N LYS A 213 -9.92 7.09 -0.22
CA LYS A 213 -9.56 8.17 0.74
C LYS A 213 -8.64 7.68 1.86
N TYR A 214 -8.76 6.43 2.31
CA TYR A 214 -7.91 5.88 3.37
C TYR A 214 -6.53 5.51 2.82
N HIS A 215 -6.44 5.05 1.58
CA HIS A 215 -5.17 4.79 0.89
C HIS A 215 -4.39 6.08 0.66
N MET A 216 -5.07 7.12 0.17
CA MET A 216 -4.48 8.44 -0.01
C MET A 216 -3.86 8.98 1.28
N LEU A 217 -4.50 8.70 2.42
CA LEU A 217 -4.08 9.15 3.74
C LEU A 217 -3.18 8.16 4.48
N HIS A 218 -2.70 7.09 3.85
CA HIS A 218 -1.95 6.01 4.52
C HIS A 218 -0.76 6.52 5.35
N PHE A 219 0.01 7.47 4.81
CA PHE A 219 1.11 8.11 5.51
C PHE A 219 0.74 9.40 6.24
N ARG A 220 -0.52 9.86 6.19
CA ARG A 220 -0.94 11.05 6.91
C ARG A 220 -1.32 10.70 8.35
N GLN A 221 -0.58 11.27 9.30
CA GLN A 221 -1.05 11.38 10.67
C GLN A 221 -2.04 12.55 10.72
N ASP A 222 -3.32 12.25 10.53
CA ASP A 222 -4.35 13.22 10.87
C ASP A 222 -4.56 13.15 12.40
N THR A 223 -4.12 14.19 13.10
CA THR A 223 -4.23 14.36 14.55
C THR A 223 -5.46 15.16 14.96
N SER A 224 -6.23 15.68 14.00
CA SER A 224 -7.38 16.55 14.26
C SER A 224 -8.61 15.79 14.78
N ARG A 225 -8.67 14.47 14.57
CA ARG A 225 -9.76 13.61 15.01
C ARG A 225 -9.24 12.38 15.75
N PRO A 226 -9.90 11.93 16.84
CA PRO A 226 -9.54 10.69 17.52
C PRO A 226 -9.50 9.51 16.56
N VAL A 227 -8.49 8.63 16.70
CA VAL A 227 -8.32 7.44 15.84
C VAL A 227 -9.52 6.50 15.94
N ILE A 228 -10.22 6.50 17.09
CA ILE A 228 -11.42 5.68 17.32
C ILE A 228 -12.59 6.08 16.40
N ASP A 229 -12.76 7.38 16.10
CA ASP A 229 -13.82 7.83 15.19
C ASP A 229 -13.61 7.24 13.79
N ARG A 230 -12.35 7.21 13.32
CA ARG A 230 -11.99 6.57 12.05
C ARG A 230 -12.24 5.07 12.08
N TYR A 231 -11.95 4.42 13.20
CA TYR A 231 -12.19 2.99 13.36
C TYR A 231 -13.69 2.65 13.25
N ILE A 232 -14.55 3.43 13.91
CA ILE A 232 -16.01 3.26 13.86
C ILE A 232 -16.53 3.53 12.44
N GLU A 233 -16.06 4.59 11.79
CA GLU A 233 -16.42 4.92 10.40
C GLU A 233 -16.08 3.77 9.44
N VAL A 234 -14.84 3.27 9.49
CA VAL A 234 -14.38 2.17 8.63
C VAL A 234 -15.08 0.85 8.94
N LEU A 235 -15.39 0.58 10.21
CA LEU A 235 -16.17 -0.59 10.59
C LEU A 235 -17.59 -0.52 9.99
N GLY A 236 -18.20 0.67 9.97
CA GLY A 236 -19.47 0.92 9.30
C GLY A 236 -19.41 0.67 7.79
N GLU A 237 -18.34 1.10 7.12
CA GLU A 237 -18.12 0.81 5.70
C GLU A 237 -17.90 -0.68 5.44
N MET A 238 -17.07 -1.35 6.26
CA MET A 238 -16.78 -2.77 6.12
C MET A 238 -18.05 -3.63 6.22
N THR A 239 -18.96 -3.31 7.14
CA THR A 239 -20.22 -4.07 7.31
C THR A 239 -21.20 -3.89 6.15
N ARG A 240 -21.06 -2.81 5.37
CA ARG A 240 -21.86 -2.53 4.17
C ARG A 240 -21.28 -3.15 2.90
N CYS A 241 -20.06 -3.69 2.94
CA CYS A 241 -19.42 -4.26 1.77
C CYS A 241 -20.11 -5.56 1.32
N ARG A 242 -20.52 -5.56 0.06
CA ARG A 242 -21.17 -6.66 -0.65
C ARG A 242 -20.17 -7.50 -1.41
N SER A 243 -19.17 -6.87 -2.03
CA SER A 243 -18.16 -7.61 -2.78
C SER A 243 -17.11 -8.26 -1.89
N ARG A 244 -16.50 -9.35 -2.38
CA ARG A 244 -15.31 -9.96 -1.78
C ARG A 244 -14.15 -8.97 -1.76
N PHE A 245 -14.02 -8.14 -2.79
CA PHE A 245 -12.92 -7.18 -2.90
C PHE A 245 -13.02 -6.09 -1.82
N GLY A 246 -14.18 -5.44 -1.68
CA GLY A 246 -14.38 -4.42 -0.65
C GLY A 246 -14.27 -4.99 0.76
N ARG A 247 -14.78 -6.21 1.02
CA ARG A 247 -14.57 -6.88 2.32
C ARG A 247 -13.08 -7.11 2.63
N PHE A 248 -12.30 -7.51 1.62
CA PHE A 248 -10.87 -7.67 1.73
C PHE A 248 -10.18 -6.31 2.00
N GLU A 249 -10.49 -5.31 1.20
CA GLU A 249 -9.86 -3.99 1.24
C GLU A 249 -10.17 -3.24 2.54
N PHE A 250 -11.45 -3.09 2.89
CA PHE A 250 -11.86 -2.48 4.16
C PHE A 250 -11.42 -3.30 5.36
N GLY A 251 -11.31 -4.62 5.24
CA GLY A 251 -10.72 -5.48 6.26
C GLY A 251 -9.27 -5.08 6.57
N ASN A 252 -8.45 -4.87 5.54
CA ASN A 252 -7.06 -4.43 5.68
C ASN A 252 -6.97 -2.99 6.25
N ILE A 253 -7.79 -2.07 5.77
CA ILE A 253 -7.86 -0.69 6.30
C ILE A 253 -8.24 -0.70 7.78
N LEU A 254 -9.25 -1.47 8.16
CA LEU A 254 -9.69 -1.59 9.55
C LEU A 254 -8.60 -2.19 10.45
N ASN A 255 -7.87 -3.20 9.96
CA ASN A 255 -6.74 -3.79 10.68
C ASN A 255 -5.61 -2.76 10.88
N HIS A 256 -5.31 -1.94 9.86
CA HIS A 256 -4.33 -0.84 9.99
C HIS A 256 -4.75 0.18 11.04
N ILE A 257 -6.01 0.63 11.03
CA ILE A 257 -6.51 1.60 12.04
C ILE A 257 -6.51 0.98 13.44
N ALA A 258 -6.85 -0.31 13.57
CA ALA A 258 -6.73 -1.04 14.83
C ALA A 258 -5.29 -1.05 15.35
N PHE A 259 -4.31 -1.25 14.46
CA PHE A 259 -2.89 -1.14 14.81
C PHE A 259 -2.53 0.28 15.27
N LEU A 260 -3.01 1.34 14.60
CA LEU A 260 -2.78 2.73 15.04
C LEU A 260 -3.35 3.00 16.44
N LEU A 261 -4.51 2.43 16.79
CA LEU A 261 -5.08 2.54 18.14
C LEU A 261 -4.18 1.88 19.20
N VAL A 262 -3.69 0.67 18.93
CA VAL A 262 -2.80 -0.03 19.88
C VAL A 262 -1.44 0.67 19.97
N ARG A 263 -0.93 1.18 18.85
CA ARG A 263 0.31 1.97 18.83
C ARG A 263 0.16 3.26 19.65
N ALA A 264 -0.96 3.98 19.52
CA ALA A 264 -1.23 5.16 20.34
C ALA A 264 -1.32 4.82 21.84
N ALA A 265 -1.88 3.65 22.18
CA ALA A 265 -1.90 3.15 23.56
C ALA A 265 -0.49 2.86 24.08
N HIS A 266 0.35 2.22 23.26
CA HIS A 266 1.76 1.97 23.56
C HIS A 266 2.56 3.26 23.76
N GLU A 267 2.49 4.20 22.80
CA GLU A 267 3.19 5.49 22.84
C GLU A 267 2.84 6.30 24.10
N ARG A 268 1.61 6.17 24.58
CA ARG A 268 1.10 6.88 25.75
C ARG A 268 1.19 6.08 27.05
N GLN A 269 1.68 4.84 27.00
CA GLN A 269 1.79 3.93 28.13
C GLN A 269 0.44 3.72 28.85
N VAL A 270 -0.65 3.58 28.08
CA VAL A 270 -2.00 3.34 28.60
C VAL A 270 -2.61 2.06 28.00
N SER A 271 -3.72 1.60 28.58
CA SER A 271 -4.48 0.49 28.01
C SER A 271 -5.20 0.87 26.72
N VAL A 272 -5.52 -0.11 25.87
CA VAL A 272 -6.38 0.11 24.68
C VAL A 272 -7.73 0.69 25.11
N ALA A 273 -8.33 0.17 26.19
CA ALA A 273 -9.56 0.70 26.76
C ALA A 273 -9.43 2.12 27.36
N SER A 274 -8.22 2.65 27.55
CA SER A 274 -8.06 4.06 27.93
C SER A 274 -8.14 4.95 26.68
N VAL A 275 -7.47 4.56 25.60
CA VAL A 275 -7.52 5.28 24.31
C VAL A 275 -8.94 5.32 23.74
N LEU A 276 -9.69 4.22 23.86
CA LEU A 276 -11.08 4.15 23.39
C LEU A 276 -12.04 5.06 24.17
N ARG A 277 -11.64 5.54 25.37
CA ARG A 277 -12.50 6.32 26.27
C ARG A 277 -12.46 7.81 25.93
N GLU A 278 -11.51 8.20 25.10
CA GLU A 278 -11.33 9.57 24.65
C GLU A 278 -12.47 9.96 23.74
N GLY A 279 -13.37 10.79 24.27
CA GLY A 279 -14.55 11.30 23.55
C GLY A 279 -15.89 10.67 23.93
N THR A 280 -15.93 9.67 24.84
CA THR A 280 -17.20 9.09 25.29
C THR A 280 -17.24 8.76 26.79
N ALA A 281 -18.35 9.08 27.45
CA ALA A 281 -18.59 8.76 28.86
C ALA A 281 -19.07 7.31 29.09
N GLN A 282 -19.09 6.47 28.05
CA GLN A 282 -19.64 5.12 28.13
C GLN A 282 -18.60 4.09 28.62
N PRO A 283 -19.00 3.10 29.43
CA PRO A 283 -18.13 2.02 29.84
C PRO A 283 -17.71 1.19 28.62
N ILE A 284 -16.40 1.03 28.43
CA ILE A 284 -15.86 0.30 27.29
C ILE A 284 -15.96 -1.20 27.54
N ASN A 285 -16.51 -1.88 26.55
CA ASN A 285 -16.57 -3.33 26.51
C ASN A 285 -15.17 -3.91 26.23
N LEU A 286 -14.60 -4.66 27.19
CA LEU A 286 -13.33 -5.38 27.05
C LEU A 286 -13.26 -6.26 25.79
N ARG A 287 -14.41 -6.76 25.31
CA ARG A 287 -14.52 -7.52 24.06
C ARG A 287 -14.10 -6.69 22.85
N VAL A 288 -14.40 -5.39 22.83
CA VAL A 288 -14.03 -4.46 21.75
C VAL A 288 -12.52 -4.23 21.76
N ALA A 289 -11.93 -3.98 22.93
CA ALA A 289 -10.48 -3.81 23.07
C ALA A 289 -9.69 -5.07 22.62
N ASN A 290 -10.16 -6.26 23.00
CA ASN A 290 -9.56 -7.53 22.54
C ASN A 290 -9.73 -7.73 21.03
N SER A 291 -10.88 -7.37 20.46
CA SER A 291 -11.10 -7.41 19.02
C SER A 291 -10.15 -6.48 18.26
N ILE A 292 -9.89 -5.28 18.79
CA ILE A 292 -8.93 -4.32 18.24
C ILE A 292 -7.51 -4.88 18.29
N LYS A 293 -7.06 -5.46 19.43
CA LYS A 293 -5.75 -6.13 19.49
C LYS A 293 -5.63 -7.28 18.47
N LYS A 294 -6.68 -8.10 18.31
CA LYS A 294 -6.68 -9.18 17.32
C LYS A 294 -6.53 -8.64 15.89
N ARG A 295 -7.21 -7.55 15.56
CA ARG A 295 -7.10 -6.88 14.26
C ARG A 295 -5.74 -6.22 14.05
N ALA A 296 -5.16 -5.61 15.08
CA ALA A 296 -3.81 -5.08 15.05
C ALA A 296 -2.77 -6.17 14.74
N ARG A 297 -2.90 -7.35 15.37
CA ARG A 297 -2.06 -8.51 15.05
C ARG A 297 -2.24 -8.99 13.60
N ALA A 298 -3.46 -9.00 13.08
CA ALA A 298 -3.70 -9.32 11.68
C ALA A 298 -3.03 -8.31 10.72
N TYR A 299 -2.94 -7.03 11.10
CA TYR A 299 -2.18 -6.04 10.35
C TYR A 299 -0.67 -6.32 10.40
N VAL A 300 -0.10 -6.69 11.55
CA VAL A 300 1.33 -7.06 11.63
C VAL A 300 1.63 -8.32 10.82
N ALA A 301 0.75 -9.32 10.86
CA ALA A 301 0.95 -10.56 10.11
C ALA A 301 0.90 -10.38 8.58
N HIS A 302 0.07 -9.47 8.07
CA HIS A 302 -0.27 -9.41 6.64
C HIS A 302 -0.13 -8.04 5.97
N GLY A 303 0.05 -6.98 6.76
CA GLY A 303 0.00 -5.59 6.30
C GLY A 303 1.31 -4.83 6.40
N VAL A 304 2.37 -5.43 6.95
CA VAL A 304 3.71 -4.83 7.10
C VAL A 304 4.80 -5.73 6.51
N ASP A 305 6.01 -5.19 6.41
CA ASP A 305 7.21 -5.95 6.07
C ASP A 305 7.44 -7.09 7.09
N PRO A 306 7.62 -8.35 6.64
CA PRO A 306 7.98 -9.47 7.51
C PRO A 306 9.16 -9.21 8.46
N LEU A 307 10.15 -8.41 8.07
CA LEU A 307 11.29 -8.10 8.95
C LEU A 307 10.93 -7.17 10.13
N LEU A 308 9.75 -6.58 10.14
CA LEU A 308 9.27 -5.74 11.24
C LEU A 308 8.38 -6.52 12.22
N GLN A 309 7.97 -7.74 11.89
CA GLN A 309 6.92 -8.46 12.62
C GLN A 309 7.28 -8.70 14.07
N ASP A 310 8.44 -9.28 14.36
CA ASP A 310 8.85 -9.60 15.74
C ASP A 310 8.85 -8.38 16.66
N GLY A 311 9.38 -7.26 16.18
CA GLY A 311 9.40 -6.01 16.95
C GLY A 311 8.01 -5.43 17.17
N LEU A 312 7.15 -5.50 16.17
CA LEU A 312 5.77 -5.01 16.26
C LEU A 312 4.88 -5.92 17.11
N ASP A 313 5.06 -7.25 17.04
CA ASP A 313 4.34 -8.20 17.89
C ASP A 313 4.75 -8.04 19.36
N THR A 314 6.05 -7.84 19.63
CA THR A 314 6.54 -7.50 20.97
C THR A 314 5.88 -6.22 21.50
N MET A 315 5.76 -5.18 20.66
CA MET A 315 5.05 -3.95 21.01
C MET A 315 3.56 -4.22 21.29
N LEU A 316 2.88 -5.04 20.48
CA LEU A 316 1.46 -5.39 20.70
C LEU A 316 1.25 -6.18 21.99
N ASP A 317 2.20 -7.04 22.37
CA ASP A 317 2.13 -7.83 23.59
C ASP A 317 2.32 -6.99 24.85
N SER A 318 3.13 -5.93 24.77
CA SER A 318 3.35 -5.01 25.90
C SER A 318 2.13 -4.16 26.27
N VAL A 319 1.14 -4.02 25.38
CA VAL A 319 -0.04 -3.18 25.60
C VAL A 319 -1.18 -3.97 26.23
N VAL A 320 -1.68 -3.53 27.38
CA VAL A 320 -2.83 -4.18 28.03
C VAL A 320 -4.15 -3.78 27.35
N SER A 321 -5.06 -4.73 27.12
CA SER A 321 -6.37 -4.46 26.49
C SER A 321 -7.27 -3.57 27.36
N GLY A 322 -7.22 -3.71 28.69
CA GLY A 322 -8.03 -2.94 29.64
C GLY A 322 -7.41 -2.95 31.03
N TYR A 323 -8.17 -2.58 32.07
CA TYR A 323 -7.66 -2.70 33.44
C TYR A 323 -7.47 -4.18 33.79
N SER A 324 -6.25 -4.54 34.17
CA SER A 324 -6.01 -5.82 34.83
C SER A 324 -6.64 -5.76 36.21
N LEU A 325 -7.59 -6.65 36.51
CA LEU A 325 -8.15 -6.82 37.87
C LEU A 325 -7.16 -7.47 38.85
N SER A 326 -5.85 -7.45 38.55
CA SER A 326 -4.79 -8.00 39.39
C SER A 326 -4.21 -6.92 40.29
N GLY A 327 -5.03 -6.40 41.21
CA GLY A 327 -4.63 -5.35 42.16
C GLY A 327 -5.53 -5.17 43.37
N GLN A 328 -6.51 -6.05 43.60
CA GLN A 328 -7.17 -6.15 44.92
C GLN A 328 -6.63 -7.39 45.63
N VAL A 329 -5.41 -7.25 46.18
CA VAL A 329 -5.00 -8.09 47.29
C VAL A 329 -5.64 -7.49 48.53
N GLN A 330 -6.29 -8.38 49.27
CA GLN A 330 -6.97 -8.22 50.55
C GLN A 330 -6.27 -7.23 51.50
N GLU A 331 -6.97 -6.16 51.87
CA GLU A 331 -6.92 -5.68 53.25
C GLU A 331 -8.13 -6.32 53.95
N SER A 332 -7.83 -7.37 54.70
CA SER A 332 -8.71 -7.89 55.75
C SER A 332 -8.26 -7.25 57.04
N GLU A 333 -9.12 -6.45 57.66
CA GLU A 333 -9.19 -6.33 59.12
C GLU A 333 -10.60 -6.71 59.57
#